data_AF-A0A3D5CEW8-F1
#
_entry.id   AF-A0A3D5CEW8-F1
#
_cell.length_a   1.000
_cell.length_b   1.000
_cell.length_c   1.000
_cell.angle_alpha   90.00
_cell.angle_beta   90.00
_cell.angle_gamma   90.00
#
_symmetry.space_group_name_H-M   'P 1'
#
loop_
_entity.id
_entity.type
_entity.pdbx_description
1 polymer ?
#
loop_
_entity_poly.entity_id
_entity_poly.type
_entity_poly.pdbx_seq_one_letter_code
_entity_poly.pdbx_strand_id
1 'polypeptide(L)'
;MSESTIIYTYTDEAPALATASFLPIVQAITHQAGVDVETRDISLAGRILAAFPQQLTPEQAVGDALAELGGLATLPEANIIKLPNISASIPQLKA
;
A
#
# COMPACT_ATOMS: atom_id res chain seq x y z
N MET A 1 -13.21 7.75 -7.32
CA MET A 1 -11.86 8.33 -7.22
C MET A 1 -11.92 9.64 -7.99
N SER A 2 -11.42 10.73 -7.42
CA SER A 2 -11.22 11.96 -8.19
C SER A 2 -10.34 11.65 -9.41
N GLU A 3 -10.37 12.48 -10.46
CA GLU A 3 -9.48 12.29 -11.63
C GLU A 3 -7.98 12.37 -11.29
N SER A 4 -7.60 12.69 -10.04
CA SER A 4 -6.21 12.79 -9.61
C SER A 4 -6.05 12.21 -8.21
N THR A 5 -6.04 10.88 -8.11
CA THR A 5 -5.68 10.15 -6.88
C THR A 5 -4.24 9.67 -6.94
N ILE A 6 -3.45 9.97 -5.90
CA ILE A 6 -2.11 9.42 -5.69
C ILE A 6 -2.25 8.18 -4.82
N ILE A 7 -1.60 7.08 -5.22
CA ILE A 7 -1.47 5.89 -4.39
C ILE A 7 -0.14 5.93 -3.64
N TYR A 8 -0.20 5.94 -2.31
CA TYR A 8 0.96 5.93 -1.42
C TYR A 8 1.14 4.53 -0.83
N THR A 9 2.24 3.85 -1.14
CA THR A 9 2.41 2.47 -0.66
C THR A 9 2.67 2.43 0.84
N TYR A 10 1.84 1.70 1.58
CA TYR A 10 2.16 1.28 2.93
C TYR A 10 3.07 0.05 2.86
N THR A 11 4.17 0.08 3.61
CA THR A 11 5.31 -0.84 3.45
C THR A 11 5.75 -1.38 4.81
N ASP A 12 7.05 -1.61 4.99
CA ASP A 12 7.61 -2.32 6.14
C ASP A 12 8.56 -1.42 6.94
N GLU A 13 8.89 -1.82 8.16
CA GLU A 13 10.01 -1.29 8.97
C GLU A 13 10.06 0.25 9.05
N ALA A 14 11.23 0.85 8.78
CA ALA A 14 11.46 2.29 8.90
C ALA A 14 10.55 3.12 7.97
N PRO A 15 10.38 2.79 6.67
CA PRO A 15 9.43 3.47 5.80
C PRO A 15 7.98 3.48 6.29
N ALA A 16 7.50 2.39 6.90
CA ALA A 16 6.14 2.34 7.47
C ALA A 16 5.97 3.32 8.64
N LEU A 17 6.97 3.39 9.53
CA LEU A 17 6.99 4.35 10.63
C LEU A 17 7.03 5.80 10.14
N ALA A 18 7.86 6.09 9.14
CA ALA A 18 7.91 7.41 8.52
C ALA A 18 6.58 7.79 7.86
N THR A 19 5.91 6.82 7.22
CA THR A 19 4.59 7.01 6.60
C THR A 19 3.54 7.42 7.64
N ALA A 20 3.53 6.79 8.81
CA ALA A 20 2.59 7.13 9.89
C ALA A 20 2.69 8.60 10.33
N SER A 21 3.89 9.20 10.25
CA SER A 21 4.09 10.62 10.55
C SER A 21 3.84 11.53 9.34
N PHE A 22 4.28 11.13 8.15
CA PHE A 22 4.37 12.03 7.00
C PHE A 22 3.12 12.02 6.13
N LEU A 23 2.44 10.89 6.00
CA LEU A 23 1.24 10.76 5.16
C LEU A 23 0.12 11.74 5.54
N PRO A 24 -0.20 11.99 6.83
CA PRO A 24 -1.22 12.98 7.20
C PRO A 24 -0.87 14.40 6.72
N ILE A 25 0.42 14.75 6.68
CA ILE A 25 0.89 16.05 6.20
C ILE A 25 0.72 16.14 4.68
N VAL A 26 1.10 15.09 3.96
CA VAL A 26 0.92 15.02 2.49
C VAL A 26 -0.56 15.17 2.14
N GLN A 27 -1.44 14.39 2.78
CA GLN A 27 -2.90 14.46 2.57
C GLN A 27 -3.47 15.86 2.81
N ALA A 28 -3.07 16.51 3.92
CA ALA A 28 -3.56 17.85 4.25
C ALA A 28 -3.17 18.91 3.20
N ILE A 29 -1.98 18.78 2.62
CA ILE A 29 -1.49 19.71 1.59
C ILE A 29 -2.14 19.43 0.23
N THR A 30 -2.18 18.17 -0.21
CA THR A 30 -2.70 17.81 -1.54
C THR A 30 -4.21 18.00 -1.66
N HIS A 31 -4.95 17.86 -0.56
CA HIS A 31 -6.39 18.10 -0.53
C HIS A 31 -6.75 19.54 -0.93
N GLN A 32 -5.89 20.53 -0.64
CA GLN A 32 -6.11 21.92 -1.08
C GLN A 32 -6.05 22.08 -2.61
N ALA A 33 -5.41 21.15 -3.30
CA ALA A 33 -5.32 21.10 -4.76
C ALA A 33 -6.37 20.14 -5.38
N GLY A 34 -7.28 19.56 -4.58
CA GLY A 34 -8.25 18.58 -5.06
C GLY A 34 -7.63 17.22 -5.43
N VAL A 35 -6.47 16.88 -4.86
CA VAL A 35 -5.77 15.62 -5.09
C VAL A 35 -5.93 14.72 -3.86
N ASP A 36 -6.57 13.56 -4.07
CA ASP A 36 -6.72 12.53 -3.05
C ASP A 36 -5.43 11.71 -2.91
N VAL A 37 -5.13 11.25 -1.69
CA VAL A 37 -4.00 10.34 -1.43
C VAL A 37 -4.51 9.12 -0.66
N GLU A 38 -4.53 7.98 -1.33
CA GLU A 38 -4.96 6.71 -0.77
C GLU A 38 -3.78 5.78 -0.53
N THR A 39 -3.91 4.88 0.44
CA THR A 39 -2.90 3.85 0.68
C THR A 39 -3.25 2.53 0.00
N ARG A 40 -2.20 1.80 -0.38
CA ARG A 40 -2.26 0.38 -0.72
C ARG A 40 -1.18 -0.36 0.06
N ASP A 41 -1.56 -1.40 0.80
CA ASP A 41 -0.66 -2.16 1.66
C ASP A 41 0.07 -3.23 0.85
N ILE A 42 1.38 -3.03 0.69
CA ILE A 42 2.29 -4.00 0.07
C ILE A 42 3.37 -4.49 1.05
N SER A 43 3.12 -4.34 2.34
CA SER A 43 3.94 -4.92 3.40
C SER A 43 4.05 -6.44 3.24
N LEU A 44 5.10 -7.03 3.82
CA LEU A 44 5.26 -8.48 3.86
C LEU A 44 4.03 -9.16 4.49
N ALA A 45 3.53 -8.62 5.59
CA ALA A 45 2.37 -9.16 6.29
C ALA A 45 1.10 -9.10 5.41
N GLY A 46 0.80 -7.95 4.83
CA GLY A 46 -0.37 -7.77 3.96
C GLY A 46 -0.34 -8.72 2.76
N ARG A 47 0.82 -8.88 2.11
CA ARG A 47 0.99 -9.80 0.97
C ARG A 47 0.85 -11.27 1.36
N ILE A 48 1.28 -11.67 2.55
CA ILE A 48 1.06 -13.05 3.03
C ILE A 48 -0.44 -13.28 3.26
N LEU A 49 -1.12 -12.37 3.95
CA LEU A 49 -2.56 -12.51 4.21
C LEU A 49 -3.38 -12.59 2.91
N ALA A 50 -3.07 -11.73 1.94
CA ALA A 50 -3.71 -11.72 0.62
C ALA A 50 -3.52 -13.04 -0.16
N ALA A 51 -2.43 -13.79 0.11
CA ALA A 51 -2.16 -15.06 -0.56
C ALA A 51 -2.92 -16.27 0.05
N PHE A 52 -3.48 -16.14 1.25
CA PHE A 52 -4.19 -17.23 1.94
C PHE A 52 -5.60 -16.84 2.46
N PRO A 53 -6.46 -16.21 1.64
CA PRO A 53 -7.76 -15.70 2.08
C PRO A 53 -8.69 -16.80 2.62
N GLN A 54 -8.55 -18.03 2.12
CA GLN A 54 -9.31 -19.21 2.55
C GLN A 54 -9.01 -19.67 3.99
N GLN A 55 -7.93 -19.17 4.59
CA GLN A 55 -7.55 -19.45 5.98
C GLN A 55 -7.95 -18.33 6.94
N LEU A 56 -8.62 -17.27 6.44
CA LEU A 56 -8.94 -16.07 7.19
C LEU A 56 -10.45 -15.99 7.45
N THR A 57 -10.83 -15.41 8.59
CA THR A 57 -12.22 -14.99 8.78
C THR A 57 -12.54 -13.79 7.88
N PRO A 58 -13.83 -13.49 7.63
CA PRO A 58 -14.21 -12.33 6.83
C PRO A 58 -13.61 -11.01 7.32
N GLU A 59 -13.41 -10.86 8.63
CA GLU A 59 -12.84 -9.66 9.26
C GLU A 59 -11.32 -9.57 9.13
N GLN A 60 -10.65 -10.70 8.93
CA GLN A 60 -9.20 -10.78 8.74
C GLN A 60 -8.79 -10.70 7.26
N ALA A 61 -9.74 -10.97 6.35
CA ALA A 61 -9.48 -10.97 4.93
C ALA A 61 -9.04 -9.57 4.45
N VAL A 62 -7.95 -9.55 3.70
CA VAL A 62 -7.42 -8.34 3.05
C VAL A 62 -7.39 -8.56 1.54
N GLY A 63 -7.52 -7.49 0.77
CA GLY A 63 -7.40 -7.55 -0.68
C GLY A 63 -5.95 -7.72 -1.15
N ASP A 64 -5.75 -8.27 -2.36
CA ASP A 64 -4.44 -8.33 -3.01
C ASP A 64 -4.08 -6.98 -3.64
N ALA A 65 -3.57 -6.08 -2.82
CA ALA A 65 -3.17 -4.74 -3.24
C ALA A 65 -1.98 -4.76 -4.21
N LEU A 66 -1.13 -5.79 -4.20
CA LEU A 66 -0.01 -5.88 -5.13
C LEU A 66 -0.51 -6.21 -6.55
N ALA A 67 -1.48 -7.12 -6.68
CA ALA A 67 -2.13 -7.39 -7.96
C ALA A 67 -2.93 -6.18 -8.47
N GLU A 68 -3.66 -5.48 -7.59
CA GLU A 68 -4.38 -4.24 -7.93
C GLU A 68 -3.42 -3.18 -8.47
N LEU A 69 -2.31 -2.93 -7.77
CA LEU A 69 -1.29 -1.98 -8.21
C LEU A 69 -0.62 -2.40 -9.52
N GLY A 70 -0.40 -3.71 -9.73
CA GLY A 70 0.11 -4.24 -10.98
C GLY A 70 -0.82 -3.94 -12.16
N GLY A 71 -2.13 -4.05 -11.96
CA GLY A 71 -3.13 -3.65 -12.94
C GLY A 71 -3.12 -2.13 -13.17
N LEU A 72 -3.16 -1.34 -12.09
CA LEU A 72 -3.14 0.11 -12.14
C LEU A 72 -1.92 0.63 -12.91
N ALA A 73 -0.74 0.08 -12.68
CA ALA A 73 0.51 0.52 -13.31
C ALA A 73 0.52 0.40 -14.85
N THR A 74 -0.45 -0.29 -15.45
CA THR A 74 -0.62 -0.38 -16.90
C THR A 74 -1.50 0.72 -17.49
N LEU A 75 -2.11 1.54 -16.64
CA LEU A 75 -3.07 2.58 -17.01
C LEU A 75 -2.40 3.97 -17.01
N PRO A 76 -2.78 4.88 -17.93
CA PRO A 76 -2.23 6.24 -17.98
C PRO A 76 -2.44 7.07 -16.71
N GLU A 77 -3.53 6.82 -15.99
CA GLU A 77 -3.89 7.49 -14.75
C GLU A 77 -3.08 7.03 -13.53
N ALA A 78 -2.18 6.05 -13.69
CA ALA A 78 -1.37 5.52 -12.60
C ALA A 78 -0.45 6.59 -12.00
N ASN A 79 -0.70 6.95 -10.75
CA ASN A 79 0.18 7.83 -9.97
C ASN A 79 0.51 7.15 -8.64
N ILE A 80 1.68 6.50 -8.59
CA ILE A 80 2.08 5.64 -7.47
C ILE A 80 3.38 6.16 -6.84
N ILE A 81 3.32 6.53 -5.57
CA ILE A 81 4.49 6.81 -4.74
C ILE A 81 4.90 5.50 -4.04
N LYS A 82 6.00 4.91 -4.51
CA LYS A 82 6.55 3.65 -4.01
C LYS A 82 7.66 3.88 -2.98
N LEU A 83 7.43 3.43 -1.75
CA LEU A 83 8.43 3.44 -0.67
C LEU A 83 9.21 2.13 -0.65
N PRO A 84 10.44 2.09 -0.09
CA PRO A 84 11.18 0.83 0.09
C PRO A 84 10.37 -0.20 0.89
N ASN A 85 10.44 -1.47 0.50
CA ASN A 85 9.74 -2.58 1.16
C ASN A 85 10.66 -3.81 1.26
N ILE A 86 10.27 -4.79 2.07
CA ILE A 86 11.04 -6.02 2.26
C ILE A 86 10.95 -6.93 1.02
N SER A 87 12.11 -7.29 0.46
CA SER A 87 12.29 -8.51 -0.33
C SER A 87 12.67 -9.65 0.61
N ALA A 88 11.65 -10.37 1.10
CA ALA A 88 11.79 -11.25 2.26
C ALA A 88 12.75 -12.42 2.02
N SER A 89 13.73 -12.56 2.89
CA SER A 89 14.49 -13.80 3.06
C SER A 89 13.64 -14.88 3.74
N ILE A 90 14.09 -16.14 3.71
CA ILE A 90 13.42 -17.24 4.41
C ILE A 90 13.28 -16.98 5.92
N PRO A 91 14.30 -16.48 6.64
CA PRO A 91 14.13 -16.11 8.04
C PRO A 91 13.07 -15.04 8.27
N GLN A 92 13.02 -13.98 7.45
CA GLN A 92 12.01 -12.93 7.58
C GLN A 92 10.60 -13.43 7.29
N LEU A 93 10.45 -14.35 6.34
CA LEU A 93 9.16 -14.97 6.03
C LEU A 93 8.63 -15.85 7.18
N LYS A 94 9.52 -16.40 8.01
CA LYS A 94 9.18 -17.30 9.12
C LYS A 94 9.10 -16.62 10.49
N ALA A 95 9.54 -15.37 10.58
CA ALA A 95 9.66 -14.62 11.83
C ALA A 95 8.30 -14.29 12.47
#